data_AF-A0A3S1SS08-F1
#
_entry.id   AF-A0A3S1SS08-F1
#
_cell.length_a   1.000
_cell.length_b   1.000
_cell.length_c   1.000
_cell.angle_alpha   90.00
_cell.angle_beta   90.00
_cell.angle_gamma   90.00
#
_symmetry.space_group_name_H-M   'P 1'
#
loop_
_entity.id
_entity.type
_entity.pdbx_description
1 polymer ?
#
loop_
_entity_poly.entity_id
_entity_poly.type
_entity_poly.pdbx_seq_one_letter_code
_entity_poly.pdbx_strand_id
1 'polypeptide(L)'
;PLMTERDAPVVKAVAQGIMAIFDREPDYVISPGTYDQKHIARIGHIYDCIAYGPGILDLAHRPDEWVGISDMVESAKVMAIGLNVLLRGTATG
;
A
#
# COMPACT_ATOMS: atom_id res chain seq x y z
N PRO A 1 5.87 9.33 -14.41
CA PRO A 1 5.70 8.90 -13.00
C PRO A 1 4.42 9.52 -12.43
N LEU A 2 3.67 8.79 -11.61
CA LEU A 2 2.49 9.29 -10.92
C LEU A 2 2.69 8.99 -9.44
N MET A 3 2.38 9.95 -8.57
CA MET A 3 2.39 9.78 -7.13
C MET A 3 1.06 10.32 -6.62
N THR A 4 0.32 9.53 -5.84
CA THR A 4 -0.86 10.04 -5.14
C THR A 4 -0.39 10.96 -4.03
N GLU A 5 -1.10 12.07 -3.84
CA GLU A 5 -0.74 13.07 -2.83
C GLU A 5 -0.71 12.46 -1.43
N ARG A 6 0.28 12.87 -0.63
CA ARG A 6 0.50 12.29 0.71
C ARG A 6 -0.66 12.49 1.67
N ASP A 7 -1.44 13.55 1.44
CA ASP A 7 -2.58 13.90 2.28
C ASP A 7 -3.89 13.22 1.85
N ALA A 8 -3.87 12.48 0.74
CA ALA A 8 -5.02 11.75 0.22
C ALA A 8 -5.56 10.73 1.25
N PRO A 9 -6.88 10.52 1.31
CA PRO A 9 -7.49 9.62 2.31
C PRO A 9 -6.91 8.21 2.30
N VAL A 10 -6.71 7.62 1.11
CA VAL A 10 -6.16 6.25 0.97
C VAL A 10 -4.72 6.16 1.49
N VAL A 11 -3.93 7.22 1.28
CA VAL A 11 -2.53 7.28 1.72
C VAL A 11 -2.46 7.35 3.24
N LYS A 12 -3.23 8.25 3.85
CA LYS A 12 -3.29 8.39 5.32
C LYS A 12 -3.80 7.11 5.98
N ALA A 13 -4.84 6.48 5.42
CA ALA A 13 -5.41 5.26 5.98
C ALA A 13 -4.41 4.09 6.00
N VAL A 14 -3.68 3.89 4.91
CA VAL A 14 -2.65 2.84 4.83
C VAL A 14 -1.45 3.20 5.73
N ALA A 15 -1.03 4.46 5.79
CA ALA A 15 0.01 4.91 6.71
C ALA A 15 -0.34 4.63 8.18
N GLN A 16 -1.59 4.87 8.60
CA GLN A 16 -2.06 4.52 9.93
C GLN A 16 -2.01 3.02 10.21
N GLY A 17 -2.39 2.19 9.24
CA GLY A 17 -2.26 0.73 9.36
C GLY A 17 -0.81 0.31 9.53
N ILE A 18 0.11 0.90 8.75
CA ILE A 18 1.56 0.61 8.83
C ILE A 18 2.10 0.99 10.21
N MET A 19 1.77 2.18 10.71
CA MET A 19 2.15 2.60 12.05
C MET A 19 1.64 1.64 13.12
N ALA A 20 0.37 1.23 13.05
CA ALA A 20 -0.23 0.33 14.04
C ALA A 20 0.38 -1.08 14.07
N ILE A 21 0.87 -1.59 12.94
CA ILE A 21 1.43 -2.94 12.84
C ILE A 21 2.95 -2.97 13.03
N PHE A 22 3.66 -1.95 12.54
CA PHE A 22 5.12 -1.94 12.47
C PHE A 22 5.79 -0.88 13.37
N ASP A 23 5.00 -0.04 14.05
CA ASP A 23 5.49 1.04 14.92
C ASP A 23 6.48 1.99 14.19
N ARG A 24 6.18 2.28 12.91
CA ARG A 24 6.98 3.17 12.06
C ARG A 24 6.15 3.82 10.98
N GLU A 25 6.64 4.96 10.49
CA GLU A 25 6.10 5.63 9.31
C GLU A 25 6.44 4.85 8.02
N PRO A 26 5.58 4.89 6.99
CA PRO A 26 5.88 4.29 5.70
C PRO A 26 6.90 5.09 4.90
N ASP A 27 7.65 4.38 4.07
CA ASP A 27 8.38 5.00 2.97
C ASP A 27 7.46 5.26 1.78
N TYR A 28 7.58 6.45 1.19
CA TYR A 28 6.79 6.87 0.04
C TYR A 28 7.63 6.72 -1.22
N VAL A 29 7.49 5.58 -1.89
CA VAL A 29 8.32 5.22 -3.03
C VAL A 29 7.56 5.37 -4.34
N ILE A 30 8.26 5.84 -5.37
CA ILE A 30 7.78 5.78 -6.75
C ILE A 30 8.52 4.63 -7.40
N SER A 31 7.80 3.56 -7.74
CA SER A 31 8.45 2.47 -8.43
C SER A 31 8.75 2.84 -9.90
N PRO A 32 9.94 2.48 -10.42
CA PRO A 32 10.32 2.76 -11.81
C PRO A 32 9.49 1.98 -12.83
N GLY A 33 8.84 0.89 -12.41
CA GLY A 33 7.99 0.04 -13.25
C GLY A 33 6.65 0.66 -13.64
N THR A 34 5.88 -0.04 -14.46
CA THR A 34 4.50 0.30 -14.79
C THR A 34 3.54 -0.57 -13.98
N TYR A 35 2.87 0.04 -13.01
CA TYR A 35 1.76 -0.59 -12.29
C TYR A 35 0.43 -0.14 -12.91
N ASP A 36 -0.61 -0.93 -12.67
CA ASP A 36 -1.96 -0.64 -13.13
C ASP A 36 -2.51 0.69 -12.60
N GLN A 37 -1.99 1.18 -11.47
CA GLN A 37 -2.23 2.54 -10.97
C GLN A 37 -2.07 3.59 -12.09
N LYS A 38 -1.07 3.46 -12.97
CA LYS A 38 -0.87 4.41 -14.09
C LYS A 38 -2.04 4.37 -15.06
N HIS A 39 -2.60 3.20 -15.34
CA HIS A 39 -3.77 3.05 -16.21
C HIS A 39 -5.03 3.54 -15.52
N ILE A 40 -5.25 3.18 -14.25
CA ILE A 40 -6.37 3.63 -13.42
C ILE A 40 -6.43 5.16 -13.37
N ALA A 41 -5.29 5.83 -13.17
CA ALA A 41 -5.23 7.28 -13.15
C ALA A 41 -5.40 7.92 -14.53
N ARG A 42 -4.76 7.39 -15.58
CA ARG A 42 -4.76 8.02 -16.91
C ARG A 42 -6.03 7.79 -17.72
N ILE A 43 -6.63 6.62 -17.59
CA ILE A 43 -7.83 6.22 -18.34
C ILE A 43 -9.07 6.38 -17.46
N GLY A 44 -8.99 5.94 -16.20
CA GLY A 44 -10.12 5.97 -15.26
C GLY A 44 -10.25 7.29 -14.49
N HIS A 45 -9.24 8.16 -14.51
CA HIS A 45 -9.21 9.42 -13.74
C HIS A 45 -9.43 9.24 -12.23
N ILE A 46 -9.05 8.08 -11.69
CA ILE A 46 -9.06 7.80 -10.25
C ILE A 46 -7.65 8.00 -9.71
N TYR A 47 -7.45 9.05 -8.93
CA TYR A 47 -6.12 9.45 -8.41
C TYR A 47 -5.85 8.94 -6.98
N ASP A 48 -6.89 8.56 -6.25
CA ASP A 48 -6.82 7.92 -4.93
C ASP A 48 -6.47 6.42 -5.06
N CYS A 49 -5.30 6.13 -5.63
CA CYS A 49 -4.86 4.77 -5.91
C CYS A 49 -3.39 4.63 -5.57
N ILE A 50 -3.02 3.66 -4.74
CA ILE A 50 -1.64 3.35 -4.38
C ILE A 50 -1.36 1.86 -4.55
N ALA A 51 -0.08 1.50 -4.63
CA ALA A 51 0.39 0.13 -4.50
C ALA A 51 0.90 -0.10 -3.08
N TYR A 52 0.45 -1.19 -2.45
CA TYR A 52 0.92 -1.63 -1.14
C TYR A 52 0.83 -3.16 -1.07
N GLY A 53 1.84 -3.79 -0.48
CA GLY A 53 1.88 -5.23 -0.26
C GLY A 53 3.25 -5.67 0.25
N PRO A 54 3.35 -6.87 0.82
CA PRO A 54 4.63 -7.45 1.19
C PRO A 54 5.28 -8.08 -0.07
N GLY A 55 6.57 -8.36 0.02
CA GLY A 55 7.33 -8.97 -1.05
C GLY A 55 8.63 -8.24 -1.35
N ILE A 56 9.57 -8.96 -1.96
CA ILE A 56 10.89 -8.43 -2.28
C ILE A 56 10.89 -8.08 -3.77
N LEU A 57 10.85 -6.79 -4.08
CA LEU A 57 10.72 -6.32 -5.46
C LEU A 57 11.86 -6.81 -6.36
N ASP A 58 13.07 -6.94 -5.82
CA ASP A 58 14.25 -7.42 -6.55
C ASP A 58 14.15 -8.90 -6.95
N LEU A 59 13.30 -9.67 -6.26
CA LEU A 59 13.02 -11.07 -6.56
C LEU A 59 11.80 -11.25 -7.49
N ALA A 60 11.07 -10.19 -7.81
CA ALA A 60 9.90 -10.30 -8.70
C ALA A 60 10.29 -10.91 -10.06
N HIS A 61 9.52 -11.91 -10.50
CA HIS A 61 9.77 -12.69 -11.73
C HIS A 61 11.06 -13.51 -11.73
N ARG A 62 11.67 -13.74 -10.56
CA ARG A 62 12.82 -14.66 -10.43
C ARG A 62 12.35 -16.08 -10.10
N PRO A 63 13.09 -17.13 -10.49
CA PRO A 63 12.71 -18.52 -10.19
C PRO A 63 12.59 -18.83 -8.69
N ASP A 64 13.29 -18.06 -7.88
CA ASP A 64 13.33 -18.11 -6.42
C ASP A 64 12.52 -16.99 -5.76
N GLU A 65 11.51 -16.44 -6.44
CA GLU A 65 10.57 -15.47 -5.84
C GLU A 65 9.84 -16.10 -4.64
N TRP A 66 9.82 -15.38 -3.51
CA TRP A 66 9.12 -15.79 -2.30
C TRP A 66 8.64 -14.58 -1.49
N VAL A 67 7.78 -14.86 -0.51
CA VAL A 67 7.31 -13.88 0.47
C VAL A 67 7.22 -14.54 1.85
N GLY A 68 7.54 -13.80 2.91
CA GLY A 68 7.39 -14.28 4.27
C GLY A 68 5.92 -14.47 4.65
N ILE A 69 5.58 -15.58 5.31
CA ILE A 69 4.20 -15.81 5.79
C ILE A 69 3.80 -14.74 6.80
N SER A 70 4.72 -14.37 7.71
CA SER A 70 4.47 -13.28 8.67
C SER A 70 4.23 -11.96 7.95
N ASP A 71 5.04 -11.63 6.94
CA ASP A 71 4.89 -10.41 6.14
C ASP A 71 3.51 -10.36 5.45
N MET A 72 3.05 -11.50 4.92
CA MET A 72 1.71 -11.64 4.35
C MET A 72 0.62 -11.34 5.38
N VAL A 73 0.72 -11.93 6.58
CA VAL A 73 -0.26 -11.74 7.66
C VAL A 73 -0.25 -10.31 8.17
N GLU A 74 0.92 -9.71 8.36
CA GLU A 74 1.07 -8.33 8.82
C GLU A 74 0.56 -7.33 7.80
N SER A 75 0.88 -7.53 6.52
CA SER A 75 0.36 -6.69 5.44
C SER A 75 -1.17 -6.79 5.32
N ALA A 76 -1.74 -7.99 5.49
CA ALA A 76 -3.19 -8.16 5.54
C ALA A 76 -3.83 -7.37 6.69
N LYS A 77 -3.21 -7.34 7.87
CA LYS A 77 -3.68 -6.51 9.00
C LYS A 77 -3.62 -5.02 8.67
N VAL A 78 -2.54 -4.54 8.04
CA VAL A 78 -2.46 -3.14 7.58
C VAL A 78 -3.61 -2.80 6.64
N MET A 79 -3.87 -3.64 5.64
CA MET A 79 -4.98 -3.43 4.71
C MET A 79 -6.34 -3.43 5.43
N ALA A 80 -6.54 -4.32 6.41
CA ALA A 80 -7.77 -4.36 7.20
C ALA A 80 -7.98 -3.08 8.03
N ILE A 81 -6.93 -2.57 8.68
CA ILE A 81 -6.98 -1.32 9.44
C ILE A 81 -7.27 -0.14 8.50
N GLY A 82 -6.54 -0.04 7.38
CA GLY A 82 -6.74 1.01 6.40
C GLY A 82 -8.17 1.02 5.84
N LEU A 83 -8.72 -0.15 5.52
CA LEU A 83 -10.12 -0.27 5.09
C LEU A 83 -11.09 0.18 6.19
N ASN A 84 -10.85 -0.18 7.45
CA ASN A 84 -11.67 0.27 8.56
C ASN A 84 -11.66 1.80 8.71
N VAL A 85 -10.48 2.42 8.59
CA VAL A 85 -10.33 3.88 8.60
C VAL A 85 -11.12 4.52 7.46
N LEU A 86 -11.01 3.99 6.24
CA LEU A 86 -11.72 4.55 5.07
C LEU A 86 -13.23 4.40 5.17
N LEU A 87 -13.73 3.29 5.69
CA LEU A 87 -15.18 3.02 5.76
C LEU A 87 -15.85 3.60 7.00
N ARG A 88 -15.11 3.75 8.11
CA ARG A 88 -15.68 4.11 9.42
C ARG A 88 -15.06 5.36 10.06
N GLY A 89 -14.02 5.92 9.47
CA GLY A 89 -13.32 7.09 10.00
C GLY A 89 -12.54 6.83 11.30
N THR A 90 -12.31 5.57 11.67
CA THR A 90 -11.68 5.20 12.96
C THR A 90 -10.61 4.15 12.79
N ALA A 91 -9.40 4.43 13.28
CA ALA A 91 -8.40 3.42 13.59
C ALA A 91 -8.63 3.03 15.05
N THR A 92 -9.52 2.08 15.33
CA THR A 92 -9.66 1.52 16.68
C THR A 92 -9.26 0.05 16.63
N GLY A 93 -8.15 -0.24 17.31
CA GLY A 93 -7.77 -1.52 17.87
C GLY A 93 -7.45 -1.30 19.34
#